data_AF-A0AAD5PKM4-F1
#
_entry.id   AF-A0AAD5PKM4-F1
#
_cell.length_a   1.000
_cell.length_b   1.000
_cell.length_c   1.000
_cell.angle_alpha   90.00
_cell.angle_beta   90.00
_cell.angle_gamma   90.00
#
_symmetry.space_group_name_H-M   'P 1'
#
loop_
_entity.id
_entity.type
_entity.pdbx_description
1 polymer ?
#
loop_
_entity_poly.entity_id
_entity_poly.type
_entity_poly.pdbx_seq_one_letter_code
_entity_poly.pdbx_strand_id
1 'polypeptide(L)'
;MIEYEPFKQCLMDFGADVDLMAKDLSRYLDDIGIENATGAGPKRTTALERVMNRAIAQIIFAGRDRLTTGDIYYSIMHETASHAHYFFLKYGVTKSKFIDFWSKNYKGQTASTMSESDTDGILEEHTTNLTKLAKDGKLEPMVGRDHEVDEIVNVMAKKFKNNVLLVGEPGVGKPQLLKDSLSSYMKTKSLTF
;
A
#
# COMPACT_ATOMS: atom_id res chain seq x y z
N MET A 1 20.60 -8.46 -1.98
CA MET A 1 19.64 -7.98 -3.01
C MET A 1 20.33 -7.80 -4.36
N ILE A 2 21.42 -7.03 -4.46
CA ILE A 2 22.18 -6.88 -5.72
C ILE A 2 22.87 -8.17 -6.19
N GLU A 3 23.13 -9.10 -5.27
CA GLU A 3 23.64 -10.45 -5.57
C GLU A 3 22.53 -11.46 -5.91
N TYR A 4 21.25 -11.09 -5.72
CA TYR A 4 20.15 -11.98 -6.07
C TYR A 4 19.94 -11.91 -7.58
N GLU A 5 20.17 -13.03 -8.28
CA GLU A 5 20.29 -13.09 -9.74
C GLU A 5 19.19 -12.36 -10.51
N PRO A 6 17.88 -12.54 -10.20
CA PRO A 6 16.83 -11.81 -10.91
C PRO A 6 16.90 -10.28 -10.77
N PHE A 7 17.32 -9.80 -9.60
CA PHE A 7 17.47 -8.36 -9.38
C PHE A 7 18.80 -7.82 -9.93
N LYS A 8 19.86 -8.64 -9.90
CA LYS A 8 21.14 -8.36 -10.55
C LYS A 8 20.93 -8.11 -12.04
N GLN A 9 20.26 -9.04 -12.72
CA GLN A 9 19.93 -8.91 -14.14
C GLN A 9 19.09 -7.66 -14.41
N CYS A 10 18.09 -7.38 -13.57
CA CYS A 10 17.29 -6.16 -13.71
C CYS A 10 18.11 -4.87 -13.62
N LEU A 11 19.09 -4.80 -12.73
CA LEU A 11 19.97 -3.63 -12.62
C LEU A 11 20.95 -3.53 -13.81
N MET A 12 21.41 -4.66 -14.34
CA MET A 12 22.22 -4.70 -15.56
C MET A 12 21.41 -4.21 -16.77
N ASP A 13 20.18 -4.68 -16.92
CA ASP A 13 19.24 -4.25 -17.97
C ASP A 13 18.87 -2.77 -17.84
N PHE A 14 18.84 -2.24 -16.61
CA PHE A 14 18.68 -0.80 -16.33
C PHE A 14 19.89 0.03 -16.79
N GLY A 15 21.06 -0.60 -16.94
CA GLY A 15 22.33 0.04 -17.32
C GLY A 15 23.22 0.43 -16.14
N ALA A 16 23.01 -0.16 -14.96
CA ALA A 16 23.91 0.03 -13.81
C ALA A 16 25.10 -0.93 -13.89
N ASP A 17 26.30 -0.45 -13.52
CA ASP A 17 27.47 -1.31 -13.33
C ASP A 17 27.37 -2.04 -11.97
N VAL A 18 26.68 -3.18 -11.99
CA VAL A 18 26.36 -3.94 -10.77
C VAL A 18 27.59 -4.61 -10.18
N ASP A 19 28.55 -5.03 -10.99
CA ASP A 19 29.76 -5.71 -10.52
C ASP A 19 30.69 -4.72 -9.80
N LEU A 20 30.85 -3.50 -10.33
CA LEU A 20 31.57 -2.44 -9.63
C LEU A 20 30.81 -2.01 -8.37
N MET A 21 29.48 -1.90 -8.43
CA MET A 21 28.63 -1.59 -7.26
C MET A 21 28.80 -2.61 -6.14
N ALA A 22 28.78 -3.90 -6.47
CA ALA A 22 28.97 -4.97 -5.49
C ALA A 22 30.36 -4.89 -4.87
N LYS A 23 31.40 -4.69 -5.68
CA LYS A 23 32.78 -4.58 -5.20
C LYS A 23 32.99 -3.39 -4.26
N ASP A 24 32.43 -2.23 -4.59
CA ASP A 24 32.49 -1.04 -3.74
C ASP A 24 31.69 -1.20 -2.46
N LEU A 25 30.52 -1.87 -2.53
CA LEU A 25 29.73 -2.19 -1.35
C LEU A 25 30.48 -3.14 -0.42
N SER A 26 31.11 -4.19 -0.95
CA SER A 26 31.93 -5.12 -0.15
C SER A 26 33.08 -4.38 0.54
N ARG A 27 33.82 -3.54 -0.19
CA ARG A 27 34.87 -2.70 0.41
C ARG A 27 34.34 -1.81 1.53
N TYR A 28 33.20 -1.16 1.30
CA TYR A 28 32.57 -0.35 2.34
C TYR A 28 32.24 -1.21 3.57
N LEU A 29 31.65 -2.40 3.40
CA LEU A 29 31.34 -3.32 4.50
C LEU A 29 32.58 -3.80 5.25
N ASP A 30 33.70 -4.03 4.55
CA ASP A 30 34.98 -4.39 5.16
C ASP A 30 35.56 -3.21 5.98
N ASP A 31 35.47 -1.99 5.45
CA ASP A 31 35.98 -0.77 6.09
C ASP A 31 35.21 -0.39 7.36
N ILE A 32 33.91 -0.69 7.45
CA ILE A 32 33.13 -0.45 8.68
C ILE A 32 33.56 -1.38 9.83
N GLY A 33 34.42 -2.37 9.55
CA GLY A 33 34.95 -3.26 10.57
C GLY A 33 33.83 -4.04 11.26
N ILE A 34 32.98 -4.71 10.48
CA ILE A 34 32.00 -5.66 11.04
C ILE A 34 32.79 -6.80 11.68
N GLU A 35 33.21 -6.60 12.93
CA GLU A 35 33.73 -7.68 13.75
C GLU A 35 32.61 -8.71 13.84
N ASN A 36 32.86 -9.91 13.30
CA ASN A 36 32.00 -11.06 13.51
C ASN A 36 32.01 -11.34 15.01
N ALA A 37 31.10 -10.69 15.76
CA ALA A 37 30.94 -10.89 17.18
C ALA A 37 30.72 -12.39 17.40
N THR A 38 31.75 -13.04 17.93
CA THR A 38 31.84 -14.49 18.03
C THR A 38 30.59 -15.04 18.72
N GLY A 39 29.71 -15.70 17.94
CA GLY A 39 28.56 -16.44 18.45
C GLY A 39 27.19 -15.76 18.34
N ALA A 40 27.08 -14.49 17.96
CA ALA A 40 25.79 -13.83 17.75
C ALA A 40 25.59 -13.52 16.26
N GLY A 41 24.56 -14.13 15.64
CA GLY A 41 24.19 -13.83 14.26
C GLY A 41 23.82 -12.34 14.06
N PRO A 42 23.88 -11.84 12.81
CA PRO A 42 23.56 -10.44 12.51
C PRO A 42 22.14 -10.09 12.97
N LYS A 43 22.01 -8.94 13.66
CA LYS A 43 20.71 -8.40 14.08
C LYS A 43 20.14 -7.48 13.02
N ARG A 44 18.81 -7.46 12.90
CA ARG A 44 18.10 -6.54 12.01
C ARG A 44 18.31 -5.10 12.50
N THR A 45 18.61 -4.20 11.57
CA THR A 45 18.69 -2.76 11.86
C THR A 45 17.29 -2.15 11.85
N THR A 46 17.12 -1.04 12.56
CA THR A 46 15.84 -0.28 12.52
C THR A 46 15.51 0.20 11.11
N ALA A 47 16.52 0.52 10.31
CA ALA A 47 16.34 0.88 8.90
C ALA A 47 15.79 -0.29 8.07
N LEU A 48 16.30 -1.51 8.29
CA LEU A 48 15.80 -2.70 7.61
C LEU A 48 14.34 -2.98 7.98
N GLU A 49 13.97 -2.84 9.25
CA GLU A 49 12.57 -3.01 9.69
C GLU A 49 11.64 -1.99 9.04
N ARG A 50 12.04 -0.70 8.99
CA ARG A 50 11.27 0.34 8.29
C ARG A 50 11.09 0.02 6.81
N VAL A 51 12.15 -0.44 6.13
CA VAL A 51 12.11 -0.82 4.73
C VAL A 51 11.14 -1.98 4.50
N MET A 52 11.21 -3.04 5.32
CA MET A 52 10.33 -4.20 5.18
C MET A 52 8.87 -3.85 5.47
N ASN A 53 8.60 -3.15 6.57
CA ASN A 53 7.24 -2.75 6.94
C ASN A 53 6.62 -1.83 5.89
N ARG A 54 7.39 -0.90 5.33
CA ARG A 54 6.94 -0.01 4.25
C ARG A 54 6.62 -0.79 2.97
N ALA A 55 7.46 -1.75 2.58
CA ALA A 55 7.22 -2.58 1.39
C ALA A 55 5.96 -3.44 1.56
N ILE A 56 5.81 -4.09 2.72
CA ILE A 56 4.63 -4.90 3.04
C ILE A 56 3.35 -4.06 3.07
N ALA A 57 3.38 -2.90 3.73
CA ALA A 57 2.23 -2.00 3.77
C ALA A 57 1.81 -1.57 2.36
N GLN A 58 2.77 -1.24 1.48
CA GLN A 58 2.48 -0.89 0.09
C GLN A 58 1.82 -2.02 -0.69
N ILE A 59 2.18 -3.26 -0.42
CA ILE A 59 1.59 -4.44 -1.06
C ILE A 59 0.16 -4.66 -0.58
N ILE A 60 -0.07 -4.58 0.73
CA ILE A 60 -1.40 -4.66 1.33
C ILE A 60 -2.31 -3.57 0.75
N PHE A 61 -1.84 -2.31 0.72
CA PHE A 61 -2.62 -1.20 0.18
C PHE A 61 -2.79 -1.24 -1.34
N ALA A 62 -1.85 -1.86 -2.06
CA ALA A 62 -1.94 -2.07 -3.50
C ALA A 62 -2.76 -3.31 -3.88
N GLY A 63 -3.35 -3.99 -2.91
CA GLY A 63 -4.13 -5.19 -3.15
C GLY A 63 -3.31 -6.34 -3.79
N ARG A 64 -2.03 -6.46 -3.45
CA ARG A 64 -1.18 -7.55 -3.92
C ARG A 64 -0.92 -8.51 -2.76
N ASP A 65 -0.77 -9.79 -3.07
CA ASP A 65 -0.45 -10.86 -2.11
C ASP A 65 1.04 -11.26 -2.13
N ARG A 66 1.79 -10.78 -3.13
CA ARG A 66 3.20 -11.13 -3.36
C ARG A 66 4.12 -9.92 -3.31
N LEU A 67 5.15 -10.02 -2.47
CA LEU A 67 6.28 -9.09 -2.40
C LEU A 67 7.29 -9.38 -3.52
N THR A 68 7.58 -8.36 -4.33
CA THR A 68 8.60 -8.43 -5.38
C THR A 68 9.88 -7.69 -4.99
N THR A 69 10.98 -7.94 -5.71
CA THR A 69 12.25 -7.22 -5.53
C THR A 69 12.11 -5.72 -5.85
N GLY A 70 11.23 -5.35 -6.78
CA GLY A 70 10.92 -3.95 -7.11
C GLY A 70 10.30 -3.20 -5.93
N ASP A 71 9.46 -3.85 -5.14
CA ASP A 71 8.85 -3.27 -3.94
C ASP A 71 9.89 -3.00 -2.84
N ILE A 72 10.81 -3.95 -2.64
CA ILE A 72 11.93 -3.80 -1.70
C ILE A 72 12.84 -2.67 -2.15
N TYR A 73 13.20 -2.61 -3.44
CA TYR A 73 13.98 -1.51 -4.01
C TYR A 73 13.29 -0.15 -3.80
N TYR A 74 11.99 -0.05 -4.14
CA TYR A 74 11.22 1.17 -3.97
C TYR A 74 11.23 1.62 -2.51
N SER A 75 11.07 0.68 -1.57
CA SER A 75 11.14 0.96 -0.15
C SER A 75 12.54 1.44 0.30
N ILE A 76 13.62 0.82 -0.19
CA ILE A 76 15.01 1.26 0.06
C ILE A 76 15.24 2.68 -0.46
N MET A 77 14.69 3.04 -1.63
CA MET A 77 14.81 4.38 -2.19
C MET A 77 14.15 5.47 -1.34
N HIS A 78 13.21 5.12 -0.45
CA HIS A 78 12.60 6.07 0.50
C HIS A 78 13.38 6.19 1.80
N GLU A 79 14.39 5.34 2.01
CA GLU A 79 15.27 5.42 3.16
C GLU A 79 16.49 6.29 2.81
N THR A 80 16.30 7.60 2.72
CA THR A 80 17.35 8.55 2.28
C THR A 80 18.56 8.57 3.19
N ALA A 81 18.38 8.28 4.49
CA ALA A 81 19.44 8.14 5.49
C ALA A 81 20.03 6.71 5.52
N SER A 82 20.31 6.13 4.35
CA SER A 82 20.85 4.78 4.20
C SER A 82 22.01 4.75 3.21
N HIS A 83 23.06 3.99 3.54
CA HIS A 83 24.15 3.70 2.61
C HIS A 83 23.65 2.96 1.36
N ALA A 84 22.59 2.15 1.48
CA ALA A 84 21.98 1.51 0.31
C ALA A 84 21.46 2.55 -0.68
N HIS A 85 20.77 3.59 -0.21
CA HIS A 85 20.31 4.70 -1.05
C HIS A 85 21.48 5.44 -1.71
N TYR A 86 22.55 5.70 -0.97
CA TYR A 86 23.78 6.29 -1.49
C TYR A 86 24.39 5.47 -2.64
N PHE A 87 24.55 4.15 -2.48
CA PHE A 87 25.13 3.30 -3.52
C PHE A 87 24.26 3.28 -4.78
N PHE A 88 22.94 3.19 -4.65
CA PHE A 88 22.08 3.27 -5.83
C PHE A 88 22.23 4.61 -6.57
N LEU A 89 22.30 5.74 -5.86
CA LEU A 89 22.54 7.05 -6.49
C LEU A 89 23.93 7.16 -7.12
N LYS A 90 24.98 6.68 -6.45
CA LYS A 90 26.37 6.68 -6.95
C LYS A 90 26.48 6.01 -8.33
N TYR A 91 25.70 4.96 -8.54
CA TYR A 91 25.67 4.19 -9.78
C TYR A 91 24.53 4.60 -10.74
N GLY A 92 23.96 5.79 -10.55
CA GLY A 92 22.98 6.38 -11.48
C GLY A 92 21.56 5.80 -11.38
N VAL A 93 21.31 4.93 -10.39
CA VAL A 93 20.00 4.31 -10.15
C VAL A 93 19.13 5.26 -9.31
N THR A 94 18.50 6.22 -9.98
CA THR A 94 17.56 7.15 -9.34
C THR A 94 16.14 6.57 -9.26
N LYS A 95 15.39 6.93 -8.21
CA LYS A 95 14.00 6.50 -8.02
C LYS A 95 13.12 6.66 -9.27
N SER A 96 13.07 7.85 -9.86
CA SER A 96 12.20 8.14 -11.03
C SER A 96 12.55 7.25 -12.22
N LYS A 97 13.82 7.26 -12.65
CA LYS A 97 14.28 6.46 -13.80
C LYS A 97 14.04 4.97 -13.61
N PHE A 98 14.31 4.44 -12.41
CA PHE A 98 14.12 3.01 -12.16
C PHE A 98 12.64 2.62 -12.13
N ILE A 99 11.76 3.45 -11.57
CA ILE A 99 10.31 3.21 -11.62
C ILE A 99 9.82 3.17 -13.07
N ASP A 100 10.26 4.12 -13.91
CA ASP A 100 9.88 4.17 -15.32
C ASP A 100 10.40 2.94 -16.08
N PHE A 101 11.63 2.51 -15.82
CA PHE A 101 12.22 1.31 -16.39
C PHE A 101 11.49 0.04 -15.94
N TRP A 102 11.27 -0.11 -14.63
CA TRP A 102 10.54 -1.24 -14.06
C TRP A 102 9.12 -1.32 -14.63
N SER A 103 8.50 -0.15 -14.80
CA SER A 103 7.17 0.01 -15.39
C SER A 103 7.08 -0.40 -16.85
N LYS A 104 8.19 -0.45 -17.59
CA LYS A 104 8.21 -0.84 -19.00
C LYS A 104 8.58 -2.31 -19.17
N ASN A 105 9.49 -2.81 -18.34
CA ASN A 105 10.14 -4.10 -18.57
C ASN A 105 9.60 -5.24 -17.69
N TYR A 106 9.10 -4.93 -16.48
CA TYR A 106 8.68 -5.95 -15.50
C TYR A 106 7.19 -5.84 -15.12
N LYS A 107 6.56 -4.72 -15.48
CA LYS A 107 5.12 -4.50 -15.35
C LYS A 107 4.27 -5.38 -16.26
N GLY A 108 4.86 -6.19 -17.16
CA GLY A 108 4.15 -7.25 -17.89
C GLY A 108 3.69 -8.45 -17.02
N GLN A 109 4.12 -8.56 -15.77
CA GLN A 109 3.64 -9.58 -14.82
C GLN A 109 3.15 -9.04 -13.47
N THR A 110 3.32 -7.74 -13.21
CA THR A 110 2.92 -7.10 -11.94
C THR A 110 2.49 -5.64 -12.14
N ALA A 111 1.81 -5.37 -13.24
CA ALA A 111 1.00 -4.15 -13.43
C ALA A 111 -0.48 -4.48 -13.55
N SER A 112 -1.05 -4.97 -12.46
CA SER A 112 -2.30 -4.33 -12.07
C SER A 112 -1.92 -2.93 -11.58
N THR A 113 -1.87 -1.96 -12.50
CA THR A 113 -2.68 -0.76 -12.24
C THR A 113 -4.04 -1.37 -11.91
N MET A 114 -4.41 -1.39 -10.63
CA MET A 114 -5.51 -2.21 -10.13
C MET A 114 -6.64 -2.23 -11.15
N SER A 115 -6.87 -3.38 -11.80
CA SER A 115 -8.17 -3.59 -12.38
C SER A 115 -9.14 -3.56 -11.21
N GLU A 116 -10.32 -2.97 -11.41
CA GLU A 116 -11.36 -2.92 -10.37
C GLU A 116 -11.57 -4.31 -9.73
N SER A 117 -11.39 -5.39 -10.50
CA SER A 117 -11.45 -6.79 -10.06
C SER A 117 -10.50 -7.19 -8.93
N ASP A 118 -9.24 -6.71 -8.93
CA ASP A 118 -8.22 -7.18 -7.97
C ASP A 118 -8.33 -6.39 -6.65
N THR A 119 -8.80 -5.14 -6.74
CA THR A 119 -9.18 -4.33 -5.57
C THR A 119 -10.38 -4.94 -4.86
N ASP A 120 -11.36 -5.40 -5.64
CA ASP A 120 -12.58 -6.02 -5.11
C ASP A 120 -12.27 -7.29 -4.31
N GLY A 121 -11.32 -8.14 -4.74
CA GLY A 121 -10.99 -9.37 -4.01
C GLY A 121 -10.49 -9.14 -2.57
N ILE A 122 -9.63 -8.15 -2.37
CA ILE A 122 -9.05 -7.85 -1.05
C ILE A 122 -9.99 -7.03 -0.17
N LEU A 123 -10.79 -6.16 -0.80
CA LEU A 123 -11.89 -5.49 -0.10
C LEU A 123 -12.96 -6.50 0.32
N GLU A 124 -13.28 -7.52 -0.48
CA GLU A 124 -14.24 -8.56 -0.14
C GLU A 124 -13.74 -9.46 1.01
N GLU A 125 -12.44 -9.73 1.10
CA GLU A 125 -11.87 -10.56 2.18
C GLU A 125 -11.87 -9.84 3.54
N HIS A 126 -11.52 -8.54 3.57
CA HIS A 126 -11.30 -7.82 4.82
C HIS A 126 -12.40 -6.80 5.16
N THR A 127 -13.33 -6.53 4.25
CA THR A 127 -14.39 -5.55 4.46
C THR A 127 -15.75 -6.12 4.05
N THR A 128 -16.82 -5.47 4.49
CA THR A 128 -18.17 -5.80 4.04
C THR A 128 -18.68 -4.69 3.16
N ASN A 129 -19.01 -5.01 1.90
CA ASN A 129 -19.56 -4.04 0.96
C ASN A 129 -21.02 -3.70 1.32
N LEU A 130 -21.21 -2.65 2.12
CA LEU A 130 -22.54 -2.20 2.56
C LEU A 130 -23.40 -1.67 1.39
N THR A 131 -22.78 -1.14 0.33
CA THR A 131 -23.50 -0.67 -0.87
C THR A 131 -24.16 -1.84 -1.61
N LYS A 132 -23.47 -2.97 -1.75
CA LYS A 132 -24.02 -4.21 -2.33
C LYS A 132 -25.19 -4.73 -1.49
N LEU A 133 -25.02 -4.79 -0.17
CA LEU A 133 -26.09 -5.20 0.75
C LEU A 133 -27.32 -4.27 0.70
N ALA A 134 -27.11 -2.97 0.52
CA ALA A 134 -28.19 -1.99 0.37
C ALA A 134 -28.99 -2.24 -0.92
N LYS A 135 -28.29 -2.46 -2.05
CA LYS A 135 -28.92 -2.78 -3.34
C LYS A 135 -29.69 -4.11 -3.30
N ASP A 136 -29.14 -5.10 -2.61
CA ASP A 136 -29.77 -6.42 -2.43
C ASP A 136 -30.95 -6.38 -1.44
N GLY A 137 -31.25 -5.23 -0.82
CA GLY A 137 -32.33 -5.09 0.17
C GLY A 137 -32.08 -5.84 1.49
N LYS A 138 -30.81 -6.19 1.78
CA LYS A 138 -30.41 -6.95 2.98
C LYS A 138 -30.12 -6.08 4.21
N LEU A 139 -30.17 -4.76 4.06
CA LEU A 139 -30.00 -3.83 5.17
C LEU A 139 -31.34 -3.55 5.83
N GLU A 140 -31.45 -3.85 7.12
CA GLU A 140 -32.63 -3.55 7.91
C GLU A 140 -32.71 -2.05 8.24
N PRO A 141 -33.87 -1.39 8.02
CA PRO A 141 -34.06 0.01 8.36
C PRO A 141 -34.06 0.20 9.87
N MET A 142 -33.57 1.34 10.33
CA MET A 142 -33.51 1.68 11.75
C MET A 142 -34.75 2.48 12.15
N VAL A 143 -35.42 2.05 13.22
CA VAL A 143 -36.67 2.69 13.65
C VAL A 143 -36.38 3.91 14.53
N GLY A 144 -37.00 5.06 14.20
CA GLY A 144 -37.06 6.23 15.08
C GLY A 144 -35.82 7.11 15.10
N ARG A 145 -34.94 7.02 14.09
CA ARG A 145 -33.73 7.84 13.94
C ARG A 145 -33.62 8.51 12.56
N ASP A 146 -34.77 8.91 12.02
CA ASP A 146 -34.88 9.47 10.67
C ASP A 146 -34.08 10.78 10.54
N HIS A 147 -34.08 11.62 11.58
CA HIS A 147 -33.35 12.90 11.57
C HIS A 147 -31.83 12.70 11.44
N GLU A 148 -31.25 11.78 12.22
CA GLU A 148 -29.81 11.50 12.12
C GLU A 148 -29.45 10.88 10.77
N VAL A 149 -30.31 10.01 10.24
CA VAL A 149 -30.14 9.43 8.91
C VAL A 149 -30.12 10.52 7.83
N ASP A 150 -31.05 11.46 7.87
CA ASP A 150 -31.11 12.59 6.93
C ASP A 150 -29.88 13.50 7.03
N GLU A 151 -29.38 13.75 8.24
CA GLU A 151 -28.18 14.56 8.44
C GLU A 151 -26.93 13.88 7.84
N ILE A 152 -26.79 12.57 8.03
CA ILE A 152 -25.70 11.77 7.44
C ILE A 152 -25.77 11.87 5.91
N VAL A 153 -26.95 11.65 5.32
CA VAL A 153 -27.16 11.72 3.87
C VAL A 153 -26.81 13.12 3.34
N ASN A 154 -27.26 14.18 4.01
CA ASN A 154 -26.99 15.55 3.62
C ASN A 154 -25.49 15.90 3.68
N VAL A 155 -24.77 15.46 4.72
CA VAL A 155 -23.32 15.67 4.81
C VAL A 155 -22.58 14.92 3.71
N MET A 156 -22.93 13.65 3.46
CA MET A 156 -22.33 12.84 2.39
C MET A 156 -22.56 13.43 0.99
N ALA A 157 -23.68 14.13 0.78
CA ALA A 157 -24.02 14.78 -0.48
C ALA A 157 -23.24 16.09 -0.76
N LYS A 158 -22.48 16.63 0.21
CA LYS A 158 -21.71 17.88 0.02
C LYS A 158 -20.49 17.66 -0.87
N LYS A 159 -20.12 18.69 -1.64
CA LYS A 159 -18.90 18.68 -2.48
C LYS A 159 -17.60 18.74 -1.67
N PHE A 160 -17.63 19.39 -0.52
CA PHE A 160 -16.48 19.57 0.38
C PHE A 160 -16.88 19.23 1.81
N LYS A 161 -15.93 18.70 2.60
CA LYS A 161 -16.17 18.29 4.01
C LYS A 161 -17.33 17.29 4.15
N ASN A 162 -17.34 16.27 3.29
CA ASN A 162 -18.36 15.22 3.23
C ASN A 162 -18.09 14.01 4.14
N ASN A 163 -17.08 14.11 5.02
CA ASN A 163 -16.74 13.06 5.97
C ASN A 163 -17.64 13.17 7.20
N VAL A 164 -18.40 12.11 7.47
CA VAL A 164 -19.31 12.01 8.63
C VAL A 164 -18.56 11.41 9.82
N LEU A 165 -18.68 12.03 10.99
CA LEU A 165 -18.15 11.51 12.25
C LEU A 165 -19.31 11.28 13.24
N LEU A 166 -19.59 10.02 13.56
CA LEU A 166 -20.65 9.66 14.49
C LEU A 166 -20.12 9.59 15.93
N VAL A 167 -20.49 10.58 16.75
CA VAL A 167 -20.09 10.68 18.17
C VAL A 167 -21.25 10.24 19.07
N GLY A 168 -20.96 9.60 20.20
CA GLY A 168 -21.96 9.15 21.17
C GLY A 168 -21.43 8.05 22.10
N GLU A 169 -22.28 7.49 22.95
CA GLU A 169 -21.91 6.36 23.82
C GLU A 169 -21.73 5.05 23.02
N PRO A 170 -20.96 4.07 23.52
CA PRO A 170 -20.93 2.74 22.94
C PRO A 170 -22.30 2.06 23.07
N GLY A 171 -22.68 1.23 22.09
CA GLY A 171 -23.95 0.47 22.12
C GLY A 171 -25.18 1.21 21.57
N VAL A 172 -25.11 2.51 21.28
CA VAL A 172 -26.26 3.29 20.76
C VAL A 172 -26.61 3.02 19.29
N GLY A 173 -26.09 1.97 18.65
CA GLY A 173 -26.45 1.61 17.27
C GLY A 173 -25.80 2.45 16.17
N LYS A 174 -24.67 3.14 16.41
CA LYS A 174 -23.96 3.93 15.37
C LYS A 174 -23.64 3.16 14.08
N PRO A 175 -23.22 1.88 14.11
CA PRO A 175 -23.00 1.11 12.88
C PRO A 175 -24.30 0.88 12.09
N GLN A 176 -25.43 0.81 12.77
CA GLN A 176 -26.74 0.62 12.14
C GLN A 176 -27.24 1.90 11.48
N LEU A 177 -27.02 3.07 12.09
CA LEU A 177 -27.28 4.38 11.48
C LEU A 177 -26.59 4.53 10.12
N LEU A 178 -25.32 4.10 10.03
CA LEU A 178 -24.57 4.14 8.78
C LEU A 178 -25.22 3.25 7.70
N LYS A 179 -25.60 2.01 8.05
CA LYS A 179 -26.27 1.09 7.12
C LYS A 179 -27.58 1.66 6.60
N ASP A 180 -28.38 2.26 7.48
CA ASP A 180 -29.67 2.83 7.12
C ASP A 180 -29.52 4.06 6.21
N SER A 181 -28.57 4.95 6.51
CA SER A 181 -28.27 6.09 5.64
C SER A 181 -27.87 5.70 4.22
N LEU A 182 -27.16 4.58 4.04
CA LEU A 182 -26.84 4.05 2.72
C LEU A 182 -28.07 3.49 2.01
N SER A 183 -28.95 2.80 2.72
CA SER A 183 -30.23 2.31 2.19
C SER A 183 -31.12 3.47 1.73
N SER A 184 -31.24 4.51 2.55
CA SER A 184 -31.98 5.73 2.24
C SER A 184 -31.38 6.46 1.03
N TYR A 185 -30.06 6.71 1.03
CA TYR A 185 -29.36 7.36 -0.08
C TYR A 185 -29.55 6.64 -1.42
N MET A 186 -29.50 5.31 -1.45
CA MET A 186 -29.70 4.51 -2.67
C MET A 186 -31.14 4.61 -3.19
N LYS A 187 -32.14 4.63 -2.30
CA LYS A 187 -33.54 4.84 -2.68
C LYS A 187 -33.76 6.23 -3.30
N THR A 188 -33.19 7.27 -2.69
CA THR A 188 -33.28 8.64 -3.23
C THR A 188 -32.64 8.77 -4.61
N LYS A 189 -31.48 8.12 -4.83
CA LYS A 189 -30.77 8.17 -6.11
C LYS A 189 -31.43 7.34 -7.21
N SER A 190 -32.08 6.22 -6.87
CA SER A 190 -32.85 5.39 -7.82
C SER A 190 -34.13 6.07 -8.34
N LEU A 191 -34.57 7.17 -7.72
CA LEU A 191 -35.73 7.96 -8.15
C LEU A 191 -35.37 9.10 -9.12
N THR A 192 -34.09 9.25 -9.49
CA THR A 192 -33.61 10.40 -10.31
C THR A 192 -33.11 10.04 -11.72
N PHE A 193 -33.40 8.83 -12.23
CA PHE A 193 -33.22 8.49 -13.66
C PHE A 193 -34.32 7.56 -14.14
#